data_AF-A0A7R9HCN6-F1
#
_entry.id   AF-A0A7R9HCN6-F1
#
_cell.length_a   1.000
_cell.length_b   1.000
_cell.length_c   1.000
_cell.angle_alpha   90.00
_cell.angle_beta   90.00
_cell.angle_gamma   90.00
#
_symmetry.space_group_name_H-M   'P 1'
#
loop_
_entity.id
_entity.type
_entity.pdbx_description
1 polymer ?
#
loop_
_entity_poly.entity_id
_entity_poly.type
_entity_poly.pdbx_seq_one_letter_code
_entity_poly.pdbx_strand_id
1 'polypeptide(L)'
;MEGLTQVVRLVLTGLGSQLCSLWAKEDGCPPNFATYLEAMLTFTSHPSLTLAHYANTLWLSFFKHDLISKDPTFLSFVPKWVQSTAPKIVKVCN
;
A
#
# COMPACT_ATOMS: atom_id res chain seq x y z
N MET A 1 -14.57 -13.35 -10.18
CA MET A 1 -13.85 -12.85 -8.99
C MET A 1 -12.38 -12.57 -9.27
N GLU A 2 -11.68 -13.38 -10.09
CA GLU A 2 -10.28 -13.16 -10.48
C GLU A 2 -10.02 -11.89 -11.32
N GLY A 3 -10.98 -11.49 -12.16
CA GLY A 3 -10.90 -10.24 -12.94
C GLY A 3 -10.86 -8.98 -12.08
N LEU A 4 -11.55 -8.97 -10.92
CA LEU A 4 -11.53 -7.85 -9.99
C LEU A 4 -10.16 -7.71 -9.31
N THR A 5 -9.55 -8.84 -8.96
CA THR A 5 -8.20 -8.93 -8.39
C THR A 5 -7.12 -8.41 -9.34
N GLN A 6 -7.26 -8.66 -10.65
CA GLN A 6 -6.36 -8.16 -11.70
C GLN A 6 -6.50 -6.66 -11.93
N VAL A 7 -7.73 -6.13 -12.01
CA VAL A 7 -7.97 -4.69 -12.17
C VAL A 7 -7.44 -3.92 -10.98
N VAL A 8 -7.66 -4.44 -9.76
CA VAL A 8 -7.13 -3.85 -8.53
C VAL A 8 -5.59 -3.81 -8.51
N ARG A 9 -4.91 -4.88 -8.97
CA ARG A 9 -3.45 -4.84 -9.13
C ARG A 9 -3.03 -3.70 -10.03
N LEU A 10 -3.61 -3.61 -11.23
CA LEU A 10 -3.23 -2.63 -12.25
C LEU A 10 -3.50 -1.20 -11.79
N VAL A 11 -4.60 -0.97 -11.07
CA VAL A 11 -4.92 0.34 -10.48
C VAL A 11 -3.90 0.69 -9.39
N LEU A 12 -3.58 -0.24 -8.48
CA LEU A 12 -2.63 0.04 -7.39
C LEU A 12 -1.18 0.17 -7.86
N THR A 13 -0.70 -0.71 -8.74
CA THR A 13 0.68 -0.67 -9.25
C THR A 13 0.87 0.39 -10.32
N GLY A 14 -0.14 0.63 -11.16
CA GLY A 14 -0.15 1.73 -12.13
C GLY A 14 -0.17 3.08 -11.44
N LEU A 15 -1.04 3.28 -10.44
CA LEU A 15 -1.06 4.51 -9.65
C LEU A 15 0.19 4.64 -8.79
N GLY A 16 0.68 3.56 -8.16
CA GLY A 16 1.89 3.60 -7.33
C GLY A 16 3.15 3.99 -8.11
N SER A 17 3.31 3.50 -9.34
CA SER A 17 4.44 3.86 -10.21
C SER A 17 4.36 5.30 -10.74
N GLN A 18 3.14 5.77 -11.06
CA GLN A 18 2.92 7.18 -11.39
C GLN A 18 3.13 8.09 -10.19
N LEU A 19 2.70 7.68 -8.99
CA LEU A 19 2.86 8.43 -7.75
C LEU A 19 4.32 8.67 -7.41
N CYS A 20 5.15 7.62 -7.45
CA CYS A 20 6.60 7.74 -7.22
C CYS A 20 7.28 8.63 -8.28
N SER A 21 6.81 8.58 -9.53
CA SER A 21 7.37 9.39 -10.61
C SER A 21 6.94 10.87 -10.55
N LEU A 22 5.73 11.15 -10.07
CA LEU A 22 5.17 12.51 -9.93
C LEU A 22 5.71 13.22 -8.68
N TRP A 23 5.88 12.50 -7.58
CA TRP A 23 6.46 13.05 -6.34
C TRP A 23 7.91 13.52 -6.52
N ALA A 24 8.64 12.94 -7.48
CA ALA A 24 9.99 13.39 -7.81
C ALA A 24 10.04 14.66 -8.70
N LYS A 25 8.89 15.12 -9.24
CA LYS A 25 8.82 16.20 -10.25
C LYS A 25 8.03 17.44 -9.83
N GLU A 26 6.99 17.29 -9.01
CA GLU A 26 6.19 18.41 -8.49
C GLU A 26 6.31 18.48 -6.97
N ASP A 27 6.59 19.67 -6.43
CA ASP A 27 6.77 20.00 -5.00
C ASP A 27 5.50 19.72 -4.15
N GLY A 28 5.09 18.46 -3.98
CA GLY A 28 4.00 18.18 -3.06
C GLY A 28 3.47 16.74 -3.02
N CYS A 29 3.07 16.34 -1.82
CA CYS A 29 2.22 15.19 -1.57
C CYS A 29 0.92 15.32 -2.40
N PRO A 30 0.56 14.34 -3.23
CA PRO A 30 -0.63 14.41 -4.05
C PRO A 30 -1.90 14.45 -3.17
N PRO A 31 -2.93 15.21 -3.58
CA PRO A 31 -4.10 15.51 -2.74
C PRO A 31 -4.90 14.28 -2.29
N ASN A 32 -4.75 13.15 -3.01
CA ASN A 32 -5.47 11.91 -2.74
C ASN A 32 -4.58 10.82 -2.12
N PHE A 33 -3.41 11.18 -1.57
CA PHE A 33 -2.46 10.20 -1.03
C PHE A 33 -3.03 9.38 0.13
N ALA A 34 -3.78 10.01 1.04
CA ALA A 34 -4.45 9.31 2.14
C ALA A 34 -5.44 8.25 1.63
N THR A 35 -6.27 8.58 0.63
CA THR A 35 -7.21 7.66 -0.01
C THR A 35 -6.51 6.46 -0.64
N TYR A 36 -5.34 6.68 -1.24
CA TYR A 36 -4.50 5.61 -1.78
C TYR A 36 -3.97 4.68 -0.67
N LEU A 37 -3.53 5.23 0.46
CA LEU A 37 -3.07 4.45 1.62
C LEU A 37 -4.22 3.65 2.27
N GLU A 38 -5.44 4.18 2.32
CA GLU A 38 -6.62 3.44 2.77
C GLU A 38 -6.94 2.24 1.87
N ALA A 39 -6.82 2.42 0.55
CA ALA A 39 -6.97 1.32 -0.40
C ALA A 39 -5.90 0.25 -0.15
N MET A 40 -4.62 0.64 -0.01
CA MET A 40 -3.52 -0.29 0.32
C MET A 40 -3.78 -1.05 1.64
N LEU A 41 -4.28 -0.38 2.68
CA LEU A 41 -4.60 -1.00 3.97
C LEU A 41 -5.72 -2.04 3.84
N THR A 42 -6.74 -1.73 3.02
CA THR A 42 -7.84 -2.65 2.71
C THR A 42 -7.32 -3.92 2.04
N PHE A 43 -6.42 -3.80 1.06
CA PHE A 43 -5.80 -4.96 0.41
C PHE A 43 -4.85 -5.73 1.32
N THR A 44 -4.15 -5.02 2.21
CA THR A 44 -3.30 -5.65 3.24
C THR A 44 -4.13 -6.51 4.18
N SER A 45 -5.36 -6.10 4.50
CA SER A 45 -6.25 -6.82 5.41
C SER A 45 -7.09 -7.90 4.71
N HIS A 46 -7.12 -7.92 3.38
CA HIS A 46 -7.95 -8.82 2.59
C HIS A 46 -7.55 -10.30 2.75
N PRO A 47 -8.48 -11.28 2.80
CA PRO A 47 -8.17 -12.70 3.02
C PRO A 47 -7.35 -13.35 1.88
N SER A 48 -7.41 -12.79 0.67
CA SER A 48 -6.58 -13.25 -0.45
C SER A 48 -5.09 -12.99 -0.19
N LEU A 49 -4.32 -14.08 -0.05
CA LEU A 49 -2.86 -14.04 0.08
C LEU A 49 -2.18 -13.34 -1.11
N THR A 50 -2.74 -13.51 -2.31
CA THR A 50 -2.30 -12.85 -3.52
C THR A 50 -2.39 -11.33 -3.36
N LEU A 51 -3.56 -10.80 -3.01
CA LEU A 51 -3.75 -9.34 -2.83
C LEU A 51 -2.87 -8.78 -1.72
N ALA A 52 -2.75 -9.50 -0.61
CA ALA A 52 -1.87 -9.11 0.50
C ALA A 52 -0.40 -9.05 0.05
N HIS A 53 0.06 -10.00 -0.78
CA HIS A 53 1.42 -9.98 -1.33
C HIS A 53 1.67 -8.74 -2.20
N TYR A 54 0.75 -8.34 -3.08
CA TYR A 54 0.91 -7.11 -3.87
C TYR A 54 0.94 -5.85 -3.01
N ALA A 55 0.06 -5.78 -2.01
CA ALA A 55 0.06 -4.66 -1.06
C ALA A 55 1.40 -4.57 -0.33
N ASN A 56 1.96 -5.71 0.11
CA ASN A 56 3.26 -5.75 0.80
C ASN A 56 4.41 -5.26 -0.08
N THR A 57 4.42 -5.59 -1.37
CA THR A 57 5.43 -5.09 -2.33
C THR A 57 5.34 -3.56 -2.49
N LEU A 58 4.13 -3.00 -2.46
CA LEU A 58 3.92 -1.54 -2.49
C LEU A 58 4.37 -0.88 -1.19
N TRP A 59 3.99 -1.42 -0.03
CA TRP A 59 4.48 -0.95 1.28
C TRP A 59 6.00 -0.91 1.33
N LEU A 60 6.66 -1.99 0.87
CA LEU A 60 8.13 -2.05 0.81
C LEU A 60 8.72 -0.95 -0.08
N SER A 61 8.05 -0.63 -1.20
CA SER A 61 8.49 0.42 -2.12
C SER A 61 8.35 1.81 -1.47
N PHE A 62 7.28 2.03 -0.70
CA PHE A 62 7.04 3.30 0.01
C PHE A 62 7.99 3.49 1.19
N PHE A 63 8.27 2.43 1.95
CA PHE A 63 9.28 2.46 3.01
C PHE A 63 10.69 2.79 2.50
N LYS A 64 11.01 2.40 1.25
CA LYS A 64 12.30 2.68 0.62
C LYS A 64 12.38 4.03 -0.07
N HIS A 65 11.26 4.72 -0.26
CA HIS A 65 11.21 5.97 -1.02
C HIS A 65 11.55 7.16 -0.10
N ASP A 66 12.52 7.99 -0.48
CA ASP A 66 13.11 9.01 0.40
C ASP A 66 12.15 10.09 0.90
N LEU A 67 11.17 10.46 0.07
CA LEU A 67 10.14 11.45 0.39
C LEU A 67 8.93 10.82 1.10
N ILE A 68 8.34 9.77 0.51
CA ILE A 68 7.16 9.10 1.05
C ILE A 68 7.41 8.50 2.44
N SER A 69 8.57 7.91 2.69
CA SER A 69 8.91 7.33 4.01
C SER A 69 8.92 8.34 5.15
N LYS A 70 9.05 9.64 4.84
CA LYS A 70 9.05 10.75 5.81
C LYS A 70 7.75 11.55 5.78
N ASP A 71 6.83 11.23 4.88
CA ASP A 71 5.57 11.95 4.74
C ASP A 71 4.70 11.73 5.99
N PRO A 72 4.17 12.80 6.63
CA PRO A 72 3.35 12.68 7.83
C PRO A 72 2.10 11.81 7.63
N THR A 73 1.48 11.86 6.45
CA THR A 73 0.32 11.04 6.12
C THR A 73 0.74 9.58 6.08
N PHE A 74 1.82 9.23 5.37
CA PHE A 74 2.33 7.87 5.33
C PHE A 74 2.63 7.33 6.73
N LEU A 75 3.35 8.09 7.55
CA LEU A 75 3.71 7.70 8.91
C LEU A 75 2.49 7.44 9.80
N SER A 76 1.39 8.18 9.61
CA SER A 76 0.13 7.94 10.33
C SER A 76 -0.54 6.60 10.00
N PHE A 77 -0.23 6.00 8.85
CA PHE A 77 -0.77 4.71 8.42
C PHE A 77 0.11 3.52 8.82
N VAL A 78 1.39 3.73 9.16
CA VAL A 78 2.30 2.65 9.57
C VAL A 78 1.75 1.83 10.75
N PRO A 79 1.23 2.42 11.84
CA PRO A 79 0.65 1.64 12.93
C PRO A 79 -0.54 0.79 12.49
N LYS A 80 -1.40 1.32 11.60
CA LYS A 80 -2.54 0.60 11.04
C LYS A 80 -2.06 -0.59 10.20
N TRP A 81 -1.04 -0.39 9.37
CA TRP A 81 -0.43 -1.44 8.57
C TRP A 81 0.16 -2.57 9.43
N VAL A 82 0.87 -2.23 10.51
CA VAL A 82 1.41 -3.21 11.47
C VAL A 82 0.28 -4.05 12.07
N GLN A 83 -0.79 -3.40 12.53
CA GLN A 83 -1.97 -4.09 13.10
C GLN A 83 -2.67 -4.99 12.08
N SER A 84 -2.77 -4.58 10.81
CA SER A 84 -3.36 -5.38 9.74
C SER A 84 -2.50 -6.59 9.31
N THR A 85 -1.17 -6.49 9.47
CA THR A 85 -0.23 -7.53 9.01
C THR A 85 0.09 -8.55 10.10
N ALA A 86 0.09 -8.14 11.37
CA ALA A 86 0.41 -9.01 12.51
C ALA A 86 -0.42 -10.32 12.57
N PRO A 87 -1.76 -10.33 12.36
CA PRO A 87 -2.57 -11.56 12.40
C PRO A 87 -2.20 -12.58 11.33
N LYS A 88 -1.55 -12.15 10.24
CA LYS A 88 -1.17 -13.01 9.11
C LYS A 88 0.23 -13.61 9.27
N ILE A 89 1.05 -13.07 10.16
CA ILE A 89 2.39 -13.57 10.49
C ILE A 89 2.30 -14.63 11.59
N VAL A 90 1.30 -14.51 12.47
CA VAL A 90 1.00 -15.57 13.45
C VAL A 90 0.43 -16.76 12.68
N LYS A 91 1.22 -17.82 12.58
CA LYS A 91 0.81 -19.11 12.04
C LYS A 91 -0.47 -19.50 12.78
N VAL A 92 -1.61 -19.53 12.09
CA VAL A 92 -2.80 -20.21 12.61
C VAL A 92 -2.43 -21.69 12.65
N CYS A 93 -1.93 -22.13 13.79
CA CYS A 93 -1.93 -23.54 14.14
C CYS A 93 -3.40 -23.90 14.36
N ASN A 94 -4.06 -24.35 13.30
CA ASN A 94 -5.33 -25.06 13.40
C ASN A 94 -5.20 -26.38 12.66
#